data_AF-A0AAN1UUW0-F1
#
_entry.id   AF-A0AAN1UUW0-F1
#
_cell.length_a   1.000
_cell.length_b   1.000
_cell.length_c   1.000
_cell.angle_alpha   90.00
_cell.angle_beta   90.00
_cell.angle_gamma   90.00
#
_symmetry.space_group_name_H-M   'P 1'
#
loop_
_entity.id
_entity.type
_entity.pdbx_description
1 polymer ?
#
loop_
_entity_poly.entity_id
_entity_poly.type
_entity_poly.pdbx_seq_one_letter_code
_entity_poly.pdbx_strand_id
1 'polypeptide(L)'
;MLTQREKDQIIAQSAGWLGVVLNLGCNGTGYIYQRRWRAFWIGGLLAFGCAFIGGAGGALLGSAIAQNESLSEEESIATTVTLGLIGVYLGFGGVGIGSAVEAGLRVSKIRQQLEAAEQNVNQELG
;
A
#
# COMPACT_ATOMS: atom_id res chain seq x y z
N MET A 1 -29.51 -18.22 10.83
CA MET A 1 -28.90 -16.89 11.04
C MET A 1 -27.40 -17.12 11.10
N LEU A 2 -26.59 -16.43 10.29
CA LEU A 2 -25.13 -16.56 10.35
C LEU A 2 -24.62 -16.00 11.68
N THR A 3 -23.77 -16.77 12.34
CA THR A 3 -23.05 -16.37 13.55
C THR A 3 -22.10 -15.21 13.23
N GLN A 4 -21.67 -14.49 14.27
CA GLN A 4 -20.82 -13.32 14.07
C GLN A 4 -19.42 -13.70 13.53
N ARG A 5 -18.91 -14.88 13.91
CA ARG A 5 -17.69 -15.47 13.35
C ARG A 5 -17.79 -15.73 11.84
N GLU A 6 -18.90 -16.31 11.39
CA GLU A 6 -19.09 -16.65 9.96
C GLU A 6 -19.16 -15.39 9.10
N LYS A 7 -19.79 -14.33 9.61
CA LYS A 7 -19.82 -13.02 8.92
C LYS A 7 -18.42 -12.41 8.80
N ASP A 8 -17.64 -12.45 9.86
CA ASP A 8 -16.27 -11.90 9.86
C ASP A 8 -15.34 -12.68 8.91
N GLN A 9 -15.50 -14.01 8.82
CA GLN A 9 -14.76 -14.84 7.86
C GLN A 9 -15.11 -14.51 6.41
N ILE A 10 -16.40 -14.35 6.10
CA ILE A 10 -16.85 -13.97 4.75
C ILE A 10 -16.29 -12.59 4.37
N ILE A 11 -16.30 -11.62 5.30
CA ILE A 11 -15.72 -10.30 5.08
C ILE A 11 -14.21 -10.41 4.85
N ALA A 12 -13.50 -11.19 5.65
CA ALA A 12 -12.06 -11.37 5.51
C ALA A 12 -11.66 -12.01 4.16
N GLN A 13 -12.43 -13.00 3.70
CA GLN A 13 -12.21 -13.63 2.38
C GLN A 13 -12.59 -12.70 1.21
N SER A 14 -13.60 -11.85 1.39
CA SER A 14 -14.14 -10.99 0.32
C SER A 14 -13.44 -9.64 0.20
N ALA A 15 -12.76 -9.18 1.26
CA ALA A 15 -12.17 -7.84 1.33
C ALA A 15 -11.16 -7.55 0.21
N GLY A 16 -10.42 -8.56 -0.24
CA GLY A 16 -9.42 -8.42 -1.30
C GLY A 16 -10.05 -8.03 -2.65
N TRP A 17 -11.02 -8.80 -3.14
CA TRP A 17 -11.64 -8.54 -4.45
C TRP A 17 -12.62 -7.36 -4.40
N LEU A 18 -13.31 -7.16 -3.27
CA LEU A 18 -14.14 -5.97 -3.06
C LEU A 18 -13.29 -4.70 -3.09
N GLY A 19 -12.08 -4.74 -2.54
CA GLY A 19 -11.12 -3.64 -2.62
C GLY A 19 -10.75 -3.27 -4.06
N VAL A 20 -10.55 -4.28 -4.92
CA VAL A 20 -10.25 -4.08 -6.35
C VAL A 20 -11.44 -3.51 -7.11
N VAL A 21 -12.64 -4.07 -6.92
CA VAL A 21 -13.87 -3.61 -7.60
C VAL A 21 -14.23 -2.19 -7.18
N LEU A 22 -14.10 -1.85 -5.90
CA LEU A 22 -14.34 -0.49 -5.42
C LEU A 22 -13.28 0.50 -5.93
N ASN A 23 -12.03 0.07 -6.13
CA ASN A 23 -11.00 0.93 -6.73
C ASN A 23 -11.31 1.25 -8.20
N LEU A 24 -11.78 0.26 -8.98
CA LEU A 24 -12.14 0.48 -10.38
C LEU A 24 -13.47 1.24 -10.54
N GLY A 25 -14.49 0.94 -9.74
CA GLY A 25 -15.84 1.48 -9.89
C GLY A 25 -16.06 2.89 -9.30
N CYS A 26 -15.27 3.32 -8.31
CA CYS A 26 -15.53 4.55 -7.55
C CYS A 26 -14.70 5.78 -7.94
N ASN A 27 -14.02 5.79 -9.08
CA ASN A 27 -13.36 7.00 -9.60
C ASN A 27 -14.34 8.16 -9.95
N GLY A 28 -15.67 7.97 -9.85
CA GLY A 28 -16.67 8.91 -10.42
C GLY A 28 -17.66 9.66 -9.50
N THR A 29 -17.83 9.34 -8.21
CA THR A 29 -18.93 9.96 -7.41
C THR A 29 -18.52 10.34 -5.99
N GLY A 30 -18.06 11.58 -5.82
CA GLY A 30 -17.29 12.09 -4.69
C GLY A 30 -18.01 12.62 -3.44
N TYR A 31 -19.30 12.30 -3.18
CA TYR A 31 -19.99 12.88 -2.00
C TYR A 31 -20.16 11.91 -0.81
N ILE A 32 -20.44 10.62 -1.05
CA ILE A 32 -20.66 9.64 0.03
C ILE A 32 -19.32 9.14 0.64
N TYR A 33 -18.20 9.26 -0.10
CA TYR A 33 -16.91 8.69 0.28
C TYR A 33 -16.03 9.56 1.20
N GLN A 34 -16.29 10.86 1.33
CA GLN A 34 -15.37 11.79 2.03
C GLN A 34 -15.23 11.54 3.54
N ARG A 35 -16.28 11.03 4.23
CA ARG A 35 -16.27 10.97 5.70
C ARG A 35 -15.57 9.76 6.31
N ARG A 36 -15.66 8.58 5.69
CA ARG A 36 -15.18 7.32 6.29
C ARG A 36 -13.82 6.85 5.73
N TRP A 37 -13.40 7.41 4.60
CA TRP A 37 -12.19 7.01 3.87
C TRP A 37 -11.06 8.06 3.91
N ARG A 38 -11.04 8.98 4.90
CA ARG A 38 -9.90 9.91 5.11
C ARG A 38 -8.56 9.16 5.17
N ALA A 39 -8.54 7.97 5.79
CA ALA A 39 -7.36 7.12 5.87
C ALA A 39 -6.89 6.61 4.50
N PHE A 40 -7.80 6.33 3.57
CA PHE A 40 -7.45 5.93 2.20
C PHE A 40 -6.80 7.08 1.43
N TRP A 41 -7.34 8.29 1.54
CA TRP A 41 -6.75 9.49 0.94
C TRP A 41 -5.37 9.82 1.52
N ILE A 42 -5.18 9.60 2.83
CA ILE A 42 -3.88 9.77 3.47
C ILE A 42 -2.87 8.74 2.94
N GLY A 43 -3.26 7.46 2.82
CA GLY A 43 -2.42 6.42 2.23
C GLY A 43 -2.08 6.70 0.77
N GLY A 44 -3.06 7.18 -0.01
CA GLY A 44 -2.85 7.60 -1.40
C GLY A 44 -1.93 8.80 -1.54
N LEU A 45 -2.11 9.84 -0.71
CA LEU A 45 -1.22 11.01 -0.67
C LEU A 45 0.20 10.62 -0.24
N LEU A 46 0.34 9.70 0.72
CA LEU A 46 1.63 9.19 1.15
C LEU A 46 2.32 8.38 0.05
N ALA A 47 1.59 7.49 -0.62
CA ALA A 47 2.09 6.72 -1.76
C ALA A 47 2.53 7.65 -2.90
N PHE A 48 1.72 8.65 -3.22
CA PHE A 48 2.05 9.66 -4.22
C PHE A 48 3.27 10.48 -3.79
N GLY A 49 3.37 10.88 -2.52
CA GLY A 49 4.52 11.59 -1.98
C GLY A 49 5.81 10.79 -2.06
N CYS A 50 5.79 9.51 -1.66
CA CYS A 50 6.94 8.62 -1.77
C CYS A 50 7.34 8.37 -3.23
N ALA A 51 6.37 8.21 -4.13
CA ALA A 51 6.64 8.10 -5.56
C ALA A 51 7.28 9.37 -6.14
N PHE A 52 6.81 10.55 -5.71
CA PHE A 52 7.37 11.82 -6.13
C PHE A 52 8.80 12.02 -5.64
N ILE A 53 9.06 11.70 -4.36
CA ILE A 53 10.40 11.75 -3.77
C ILE A 53 11.32 10.74 -4.47
N GLY A 54 10.86 9.51 -4.70
CA GLY A 54 11.60 8.50 -5.42
C GLY A 54 11.94 8.94 -6.84
N GLY A 55 10.97 9.49 -7.58
CA GLY A 55 11.17 9.99 -8.93
C GLY A 55 12.12 11.18 -9.02
N ALA A 56 11.98 12.15 -8.12
CA ALA A 56 12.90 13.28 -8.02
C ALA A 56 14.33 12.83 -7.68
N GLY A 57 14.48 11.88 -6.75
CA GLY A 57 15.77 11.29 -6.40
C GLY A 57 16.39 10.54 -7.58
N GLY A 58 15.60 9.75 -8.30
CA GLY A 58 16.04 9.02 -9.50
C GLY A 58 16.47 9.95 -10.63
N ALA A 59 15.72 11.03 -10.89
CA ALA A 59 16.06 12.02 -11.91
C ALA A 59 17.32 12.82 -11.51
N LEU A 60 17.48 13.20 -10.24
CA LEU A 60 18.69 13.85 -9.74
C LEU A 60 19.92 12.94 -9.94
N LEU A 61 19.78 11.66 -9.60
CA LEU A 61 20.85 10.69 -9.77
C LEU A 61 21.19 10.46 -11.25
N GLY A 62 20.17 10.35 -12.12
CA GLY A 62 20.38 10.19 -13.56
C GLY A 62 21.03 11.41 -14.22
N SER A 63 20.65 12.62 -13.81
CA SER A 63 21.29 13.85 -14.30
C SER A 63 22.72 14.02 -13.78
N ALA A 64 23.03 13.55 -12.57
CA ALA A 64 24.39 13.53 -12.05
C ALA A 64 25.29 12.53 -12.82
N ILE A 65 24.77 11.34 -13.13
CA ILE A 65 25.48 10.34 -13.93
C ILE A 65 25.73 10.87 -15.34
N ALA A 66 24.70 11.42 -15.99
CA ALA A 66 24.81 11.94 -17.35
C ALA A 66 25.84 13.08 -17.47
N GLN A 67 25.93 13.95 -16.45
CA GLN A 67 26.96 14.99 -16.38
C GLN A 67 28.36 14.40 -16.17
N ASN A 68 28.50 13.41 -15.28
CA ASN A 68 29.80 12.81 -14.97
C ASN A 68 30.37 12.01 -16.15
N GLU A 69 29.52 11.35 -16.93
CA GLU A 69 29.93 10.57 -18.11
C GLU A 69 29.94 11.37 -19.41
N SER A 70 29.61 12.67 -19.37
CA SER A 70 29.55 13.54 -20.55
C SER A 70 28.71 12.95 -21.71
N LEU A 71 27.57 12.35 -21.36
CA LEU A 71 26.68 11.70 -22.32
C LEU A 71 26.16 12.69 -23.36
N SER A 72 25.80 12.18 -24.54
CA SER A 72 25.08 12.97 -25.54
C SER A 72 23.77 13.51 -24.98
N GLU A 73 23.26 14.62 -25.53
CA GLU A 73 22.05 15.28 -25.04
C GLU A 73 20.83 14.34 -25.05
N GLU A 74 20.73 13.47 -26.06
CA GLU A 74 19.70 12.45 -26.17
C GLU A 74 19.83 11.35 -25.09
N GLU A 75 21.06 10.88 -24.84
CA GLU A 75 21.36 9.84 -23.84
C GLU A 75 21.21 10.37 -22.40
N SER A 76 21.51 11.64 -22.19
CA SER A 76 21.33 12.34 -20.92
C SER A 76 19.86 12.43 -20.53
N ILE A 77 19.00 12.80 -21.49
CA ILE A 77 17.55 12.83 -21.28
C ILE A 77 17.02 11.42 -21.01
N ALA A 78 17.43 10.44 -21.82
CA ALA A 78 17.00 9.05 -21.65
C ALA A 78 17.39 8.48 -20.27
N THR A 79 18.61 8.74 -19.82
CA THR A 79 19.13 8.28 -18.52
C THR A 79 18.38 8.94 -17.36
N THR A 80 18.18 10.26 -17.43
CA THR A 80 17.45 11.03 -16.41
C THR A 80 16.00 10.57 -16.28
N VAL A 81 15.31 10.37 -17.41
CA VAL A 81 13.91 9.91 -17.42
C VAL A 81 13.80 8.47 -16.93
N THR A 82 14.70 7.59 -17.38
CA THR A 82 14.67 6.17 -16.99
C THR A 82 14.90 6.00 -15.49
N LEU A 83 15.91 6.65 -14.93
CA LEU A 83 16.19 6.60 -13.50
C LEU A 83 15.12 7.31 -12.67
N GLY A 84 14.54 8.40 -13.19
CA GLY A 84 13.36 9.03 -12.60
C GLY A 84 12.16 8.07 -12.54
N LEU A 85 11.86 7.36 -13.61
CA LEU A 85 10.77 6.38 -13.64
C LEU A 85 11.03 5.20 -12.69
N ILE A 86 12.25 4.68 -12.64
CA ILE A 86 12.66 3.65 -11.67
C ILE A 86 12.41 4.15 -10.25
N GLY A 87 12.82 5.39 -9.96
CA GLY A 87 12.58 6.05 -8.68
C GLY A 87 11.10 6.12 -8.29
N VAL A 88 10.22 6.47 -9.24
CA VAL A 88 8.76 6.47 -9.03
C VAL A 88 8.25 5.09 -8.65
N TYR A 89 8.63 4.05 -9.39
CA TYR A 89 8.20 2.68 -9.12
C TYR A 89 8.72 2.15 -7.78
N LEU A 90 9.96 2.48 -7.41
CA LEU A 90 10.51 2.14 -6.11
C LEU A 90 9.78 2.86 -4.98
N GLY A 91 9.43 4.14 -5.17
CA GLY A 91 8.65 4.90 -4.21
C GLY A 91 7.25 4.31 -3.96
N PHE A 92 6.53 3.94 -5.02
CA PHE A 92 5.25 3.23 -4.90
C PHE A 92 5.41 1.83 -4.29
N GLY A 93 6.39 1.06 -4.78
CA GLY A 93 6.67 -0.29 -4.31
C GLY A 93 7.03 -0.33 -2.82
N GLY A 94 7.84 0.61 -2.34
CA GLY A 94 8.22 0.73 -0.94
C GLY A 94 7.01 0.92 -0.02
N VAL A 95 6.08 1.81 -0.39
CA VAL A 95 4.85 2.04 0.40
C VAL A 95 3.94 0.82 0.38
N GLY A 96 3.80 0.15 -0.78
CA GLY A 96 3.00 -1.06 -0.92
C GLY A 96 3.52 -2.21 -0.04
N ILE A 97 4.83 -2.48 -0.10
CA ILE A 97 5.46 -3.54 0.68
C ILE A 97 5.38 -3.24 2.18
N GLY A 98 5.72 -2.01 2.60
CA GLY A 98 5.65 -1.60 4.01
C GLY A 98 4.24 -1.77 4.58
N SER A 99 3.23 -1.33 3.83
CA SER A 99 1.83 -1.46 4.23
C SER A 99 1.39 -2.93 4.36
N ALA A 100 1.84 -3.81 3.45
CA ALA A 100 1.52 -5.23 3.52
C ALA A 100 2.15 -5.92 4.74
N VAL A 101 3.40 -5.57 5.08
CA VAL A 101 4.09 -6.09 6.26
C VAL A 101 3.39 -5.67 7.54
N GLU A 102 3.04 -4.38 7.68
CA GLU A 102 2.32 -3.88 8.86
C GLU A 102 0.94 -4.54 9.01
N ALA A 103 0.22 -4.73 7.91
CA ALA A 103 -1.05 -5.44 7.92
C ALA A 103 -0.87 -6.90 8.37
N GLY A 104 0.13 -7.60 7.84
CA GLY A 104 0.46 -8.98 8.22
C GLY A 104 0.79 -9.14 9.71
N LEU A 105 1.59 -8.23 10.26
CA LEU A 105 1.94 -8.21 11.69
C LEU A 105 0.71 -8.00 12.59
N ARG A 106 -0.19 -7.08 12.22
CA ARG A 106 -1.43 -6.87 12.98
C ARG A 106 -2.33 -8.10 12.97
N VAL A 107 -2.48 -8.76 11.83
CA VAL A 107 -3.28 -9.99 11.71
C VAL A 107 -2.68 -11.10 12.58
N SER A 108 -1.36 -11.28 12.55
CA SER A 108 -0.67 -12.25 13.40
C SER A 108 -0.93 -12.00 14.89
N LYS A 109 -0.88 -10.73 15.32
CA LYS A 109 -1.12 -10.37 16.72
C LYS A 109 -2.56 -10.66 17.15
N ILE A 110 -3.54 -10.36 16.29
CA ILE A 110 -4.96 -10.64 16.58
C ILE A 110 -5.19 -12.15 16.70
N ARG A 111 -4.58 -12.97 15.84
CA ARG A 111 -4.68 -14.43 15.92
C ARG A 111 -4.18 -14.97 17.26
N GLN A 112 -3.00 -14.51 17.71
CA GLN A 112 -2.44 -14.91 19.01
C GLN A 112 -3.35 -14.54 20.19
N GLN A 113 -3.98 -13.36 20.14
CA GLN A 113 -4.91 -12.93 21.19
C GLN A 113 -6.19 -13.77 21.22
N LEU A 114 -6.69 -14.18 20.06
CA LEU A 114 -7.86 -15.06 19.97
C LEU A 114 -7.54 -16.47 20.47
N GLU A 115 -6.38 -17.02 20.13
CA GLU A 115 -5.93 -18.33 20.62
C GLU A 115 -5.78 -18.33 22.15
N ALA A 116 -5.17 -17.28 22.73
CA ALA A 116 -5.06 -17.13 24.18
C ALA A 116 -6.43 -16.98 24.86
N ALA A 117 -7.36 -16.24 24.25
CA ALA A 117 -8.72 -16.11 24.77
C ALA A 117 -9.48 -17.44 24.73
N GLU A 118 -9.32 -18.24 23.66
CA GLU A 118 -9.95 -19.56 23.53
C GLU A 118 -9.41 -20.56 24.55
N GLN A 119 -8.12 -20.50 24.87
CA GLN A 119 -7.51 -21.31 25.94
C GLN A 119 -8.05 -20.94 27.33
N ASN A 120 -8.20 -19.64 27.62
CA ASN A 120 -8.75 -19.19 28.90
C ASN A 120 -10.21 -19.64 29.08
N VAL A 121 -11.04 -19.54 28.02
CA VAL A 121 -12.43 -20.01 28.06
C VAL A 121 -12.50 -21.52 28.29
N ASN A 122 -11.62 -22.31 27.66
CA ASN A 122 -11.58 -23.76 27.86
C ASN A 122 -11.09 -24.16 29.26
N GLN A 123 -10.28 -23.33 29.93
CA GLN A 123 -9.86 -23.55 31.32
C GLN A 123 -10.98 -23.23 32.34
N GLU A 124 -11.86 -22.28 32.05
CA GLU A 124 -12.99 -21.95 32.96
C GLU A 124 -14.15 -22.95 32.89
N LEU A 125 -14.20 -23.77 31.84
CA LEU A 125 -15.27 -24.75 31.60
C LEU A 125 -14.90 -26.20 31.97
N GLY A 126 -13.64 -26.45 32.37
CA GLY A 126 -13.15 -27.75 32.85
C GLY A 126 -13.02 -27.79 34.35
#